data_AF-A0A072PAQ0-F1
#
_entry.id   AF-A0A072PAQ0-F1
#
_cell.length_a   1.000
_cell.length_b   1.000
_cell.length_c   1.000
_cell.angle_alpha   90.00
_cell.angle_beta   90.00
_cell.angle_gamma   90.00
#
_symmetry.space_group_name_H-M   'P 1'
#
loop_
_entity.id
_entity.type
_entity.pdbx_description
1 polymer ?
#
loop_
_entity_poly.entity_id
_entity_poly.type
_entity_poly.pdbx_seq_one_letter_code
_entity_poly.pdbx_strand_id
1 'polypeptide(L)'
;MATPDNAVAGPQQETQPGIHILYPPKDKPVETTLECSIVAVHGLMGRSFSTWTDPKTGHLWLRDFLPKDIPAARISSFGYDAEVFGRSVLKLGDVANNLLAAIRSIRDEKVFSLHDEW
;
A
#
# COMPACT_ATOMS: atom_id res chain seq x y z
N MET A 1 33.60 12.48 17.62
CA MET A 1 33.34 11.03 17.48
C MET A 1 31.83 10.90 17.39
N ALA A 2 31.28 10.85 16.17
CA ALA A 2 29.85 10.78 15.94
C ALA A 2 29.49 9.35 15.52
N THR A 3 28.48 8.77 16.17
CA THR A 3 27.85 7.51 15.77
C THR A 3 27.08 7.73 14.46
N PRO A 4 27.08 6.78 13.52
CA PRO A 4 26.16 6.83 12.40
C PRO A 4 24.81 6.24 12.84
N ASP A 5 23.85 7.13 13.11
CA ASP A 5 22.45 6.78 13.36
C ASP A 5 21.70 6.50 12.05
N ASN A 6 21.08 5.32 12.00
CA ASN A 6 19.86 4.94 11.28
C ASN A 6 19.73 5.20 9.77
N ALA A 7 20.09 4.15 9.03
CA ALA A 7 19.22 3.43 8.09
C ALA A 7 18.31 4.26 7.16
N VAL A 8 18.82 4.55 5.96
CA VAL A 8 17.94 4.58 4.77
C VAL A 8 17.61 3.12 4.48
N ALA A 9 16.37 2.72 4.78
CA ALA A 9 15.86 1.45 4.28
C ALA A 9 15.99 1.45 2.74
N GLY A 10 16.94 0.69 2.22
CA GLY A 10 17.06 0.41 0.80
C GLY A 10 15.84 -0.38 0.27
N PRO A 11 15.80 -0.70 -1.04
CA PRO A 11 14.62 -1.09 -1.83
C PRO A 11 13.96 -2.45 -1.49
N GLN A 12 14.04 -2.91 -0.24
CA GLN A 12 13.57 -4.24 0.16
C GLN A 12 12.06 -4.35 0.42
N GLN A 13 11.31 -3.24 0.45
CA GLN A 13 9.84 -3.26 0.48
C GLN A 13 9.19 -3.20 -0.91
N GLU A 14 10.00 -3.11 -1.98
CA GLU A 14 9.57 -2.60 -3.28
C GLU A 14 8.93 -3.64 -4.24
N THR A 15 8.85 -4.92 -3.83
CA THR A 15 8.51 -6.02 -4.75
C THR A 15 7.41 -6.97 -4.27
N GLN A 16 6.83 -6.79 -3.08
CA GLN A 16 5.85 -7.76 -2.58
C GLN A 16 4.48 -7.57 -3.27
N PRO A 17 3.95 -8.60 -3.96
CA PRO A 17 2.58 -8.60 -4.45
C PRO A 17 1.60 -8.44 -3.29
N GLY A 18 0.43 -7.88 -3.58
CA GLY A 18 -0.64 -7.68 -2.60
C GLY A 18 -0.88 -6.20 -2.27
N ILE A 19 -1.73 -5.98 -1.29
CA ILE A 19 -2.20 -4.65 -0.90
C ILE A 19 -1.38 -4.12 0.28
N HIS A 20 -0.97 -2.86 0.17
CA HIS A 20 -0.14 -2.17 1.16
C HIS A 20 -0.88 -0.93 1.63
N ILE A 21 -1.27 -0.87 2.91
CA ILE A 21 -1.88 0.33 3.49
C ILE A 21 -0.78 1.38 3.71
N LEU A 22 -0.93 2.54 3.09
CA LEU A 22 0.00 3.67 3.16
C LEU A 22 -0.48 4.75 4.12
N TYR A 23 -1.80 4.88 4.30
CA TYR A 23 -2.42 5.81 5.22
C TYR A 23 -3.79 5.27 5.70
N PRO A 24 -4.19 5.50 6.97
CA PRO A 24 -3.43 6.16 8.04
C PRO A 24 -2.21 5.33 8.49
N PRO A 25 -1.16 5.96 9.07
CA PRO A 25 -0.09 5.24 9.75
C PRO A 25 -0.65 4.34 10.85
N LYS A 26 -0.04 3.18 11.08
CA LYS A 26 -0.49 2.20 12.09
C LYS A 26 -0.64 2.77 13.50
N ASP A 27 0.16 3.79 13.82
CA ASP A 27 0.21 4.41 15.14
C ASP A 27 -0.74 5.61 15.28
N LYS A 28 -1.48 5.97 14.22
CA LYS A 28 -2.44 7.08 14.30
C LYS A 28 -3.67 6.59 15.10
N PRO A 29 -4.00 7.20 16.24
CA PRO A 29 -5.12 6.75 17.05
C PRO A 29 -6.43 6.77 16.27
N VAL A 30 -7.34 5.89 16.68
CA VAL A 30 -8.69 5.61 16.12
C VAL A 30 -9.65 6.82 16.27
N GLU A 31 -9.13 8.06 16.29
CA GLU A 31 -9.98 9.26 16.23
C GLU A 31 -10.36 9.63 14.78
N THR A 32 -9.59 9.17 13.79
CA THR A 32 -9.97 9.34 12.37
C THR A 32 -10.97 8.27 11.95
N THR A 33 -12.26 8.60 12.00
CA THR A 33 -13.30 7.84 11.29
C THR A 33 -12.98 7.87 9.79
N LEU A 34 -12.58 6.72 9.24
CA LEU A 34 -12.31 6.61 7.80
C LEU A 34 -13.64 6.58 7.03
N GLU A 35 -13.84 7.54 6.14
CA GLU A 35 -15.07 7.71 5.34
C GLU A 35 -15.02 6.96 4.01
N CYS A 36 -13.82 6.75 3.46
CA CYS A 36 -13.65 6.03 2.19
C CYS A 36 -12.36 5.21 2.14
N SER A 37 -12.20 4.40 1.10
CA SER A 37 -10.97 3.65 0.82
C SER A 37 -10.56 3.87 -0.62
N ILE A 38 -9.30 4.25 -0.82
CA ILE A 38 -8.66 4.48 -2.11
C ILE A 38 -7.62 3.39 -2.29
N VAL A 39 -7.74 2.62 -3.38
CA VAL A 39 -6.78 1.58 -3.74
C VAL A 39 -6.16 1.94 -5.08
N ALA A 40 -4.88 2.28 -5.08
CA ALA A 40 -4.12 2.57 -6.28
C ALA A 40 -3.58 1.26 -6.88
N VAL A 41 -3.71 1.11 -8.20
CA VAL A 41 -3.20 -0.05 -8.95
C VAL A 41 -2.22 0.48 -9.99
N HIS A 42 -0.99 -0.04 -10.00
CA HIS A 42 0.02 0.39 -10.97
C HIS A 42 -0.23 -0.20 -12.37
N GLY A 43 0.39 0.40 -13.38
CA GLY A 43 0.33 -0.08 -14.77
C GLY A 43 1.41 -1.11 -15.11
N LEU A 44 1.47 -1.47 -16.40
CA LEU A 44 2.50 -2.35 -16.97
C LEU A 44 3.90 -1.81 -16.67
N MET A 45 4.84 -2.72 -16.37
CA MET A 45 6.21 -2.40 -15.96
C MET A 45 6.31 -1.52 -14.68
N GLY A 46 5.19 -1.23 -14.01
CA GLY A 46 5.15 -0.51 -12.75
C GLY A 46 5.35 -1.43 -11.55
N ARG A 47 5.53 -0.82 -10.37
CA ARG A 47 5.50 -1.48 -9.06
C ARG A 47 4.60 -0.71 -8.09
N SER A 48 4.14 -1.36 -7.03
CA SER A 48 3.22 -0.79 -6.05
C SER A 48 3.72 0.49 -5.37
N PHE A 49 5.02 0.69 -5.22
CA PHE A 49 5.58 1.90 -4.61
C PHE A 49 6.20 2.83 -5.65
N SER A 50 7.15 2.31 -6.42
CA SER A 50 7.97 3.14 -7.34
C SER A 50 7.15 3.87 -8.40
N THR A 51 5.98 3.35 -8.79
CA THR A 51 5.07 4.03 -9.74
C THR A 51 4.60 5.39 -9.23
N TRP A 52 4.48 5.53 -7.91
CA TRP A 52 3.92 6.71 -7.25
C TRP A 52 4.98 7.53 -6.51
N THR A 53 6.25 7.14 -6.63
CA THR A 53 7.37 7.80 -5.94
C THR A 53 8.13 8.67 -6.93
N ASP A 54 8.32 9.95 -6.62
CA ASP A 54 9.24 10.77 -7.39
C ASP A 54 10.67 10.26 -7.20
N PRO A 55 11.38 9.85 -8.27
CA PRO A 55 12.73 9.30 -8.14
C PRO A 55 13.76 10.32 -7.64
N LYS A 56 13.48 11.64 -7.74
CA LYS A 56 14.42 12.67 -7.30
C LYS A 56 14.29 12.97 -5.81
N THR A 57 13.06 13.14 -5.31
CA THR A 57 12.83 13.48 -3.91
C THR A 57 12.55 12.27 -3.02
N GLY A 58 12.23 11.10 -3.59
CA GLY A 58 11.79 9.92 -2.84
C GLY A 58 10.42 10.07 -2.19
N HIS A 59 9.65 11.11 -2.55
CA HIS A 59 8.33 11.31 -1.99
C HIS A 59 7.33 10.38 -2.67
N LEU A 60 6.59 9.64 -1.86
CA LEU A 60 5.54 8.75 -2.29
C LEU A 60 4.21 9.52 -2.32
N TRP A 61 3.71 9.83 -3.52
CA TRP A 61 2.53 10.68 -3.71
C TRP A 61 1.32 10.23 -2.86
N LEU A 62 1.04 8.93 -2.87
CA LEU A 62 -0.07 8.31 -2.12
C LEU A 62 0.02 8.48 -0.60
N ARG A 63 1.24 8.58 -0.04
CA ARG A 63 1.49 8.69 1.41
C ARG A 63 1.73 10.13 1.84
N ASP A 64 2.49 10.88 1.05
CA ASP A 64 3.06 12.17 1.46
C ASP A 64 2.19 13.38 1.04
N PHE A 65 1.29 13.19 0.07
CA PHE A 65 0.48 14.27 -0.48
C PHE A 65 -1.02 13.97 -0.46
N LEU A 66 -1.46 12.82 -0.98
CA LEU A 66 -2.88 12.48 -1.07
C LEU A 66 -3.64 12.56 0.28
N PRO A 67 -3.07 12.19 1.45
CA PRO A 67 -3.76 12.35 2.72
C PRO A 67 -4.02 13.80 3.13
N LYS A 68 -3.36 14.79 2.51
CA LYS A 68 -3.61 16.21 2.78
C LYS A 68 -4.91 16.68 2.13
N ASP A 69 -5.25 16.11 0.98
CA ASP A 69 -6.47 16.43 0.23
C ASP A 69 -7.66 15.60 0.74
N ILE A 70 -7.42 14.34 1.13
CA ILE A 70 -8.47 13.41 1.57
C ILE A 70 -8.07 12.75 2.91
N PRO A 71 -8.08 13.51 4.02
CA PRO A 71 -7.53 13.06 5.31
C PRO A 71 -8.31 11.93 5.99
N ALA A 72 -9.57 11.72 5.58
CA ALA A 72 -10.45 10.66 6.08
C ALA A 72 -10.45 9.40 5.18
N ALA A 73 -9.55 9.30 4.20
CA ALA A 73 -9.42 8.09 3.37
C ALA A 73 -8.46 7.07 4.00
N ARG A 74 -8.76 5.77 3.85
CA ARG A 74 -7.73 4.73 3.88
C ARG A 74 -7.10 4.67 2.49
N ILE A 75 -5.79 4.89 2.38
CA ILE A 75 -5.08 4.87 1.10
C ILE A 75 -4.17 3.66 1.07
N SER A 76 -4.31 2.85 0.03
CA SER A 76 -3.50 1.66 -0.19
C SER A 76 -2.97 1.61 -1.61
N SER A 77 -1.83 0.93 -1.80
CA SER A 77 -1.34 0.57 -3.12
C SER A 77 -1.37 -0.95 -3.29
N PHE A 78 -1.84 -1.43 -4.43
CA PHE A 78 -1.89 -2.85 -4.78
C PHE A 78 -0.82 -3.16 -5.84
N GLY A 79 0.03 -4.13 -5.51
CA GLY A 79 1.08 -4.64 -6.38
C GLY A 79 0.73 -6.00 -6.99
N TYR A 80 1.00 -6.15 -8.28
CA TYR A 80 0.96 -7.43 -8.99
C TYR A 80 2.16 -7.55 -9.92
N ASP A 81 2.47 -8.78 -10.36
CA ASP A 81 3.51 -8.98 -11.36
C ASP A 81 3.06 -8.40 -12.71
N ALA A 82 3.67 -7.27 -13.07
CA ALA A 82 3.38 -6.52 -14.29
C ALA A 82 4.55 -6.56 -15.28
N GLU A 83 5.48 -7.52 -15.11
CA GLU A 83 6.58 -7.70 -16.05
C GLU A 83 6.07 -8.23 -17.40
N VAL A 84 6.46 -7.55 -18.47
CA VAL A 84 5.99 -7.85 -19.84
C VAL A 84 6.92 -8.86 -20.55
N PHE A 85 8.13 -9.09 -19.99
CA PHE A 85 9.19 -9.89 -20.61
C PHE A 85 9.62 -11.05 -19.72
N GLY A 86 8.80 -12.11 -19.62
CA GLY A 86 9.27 -13.37 -19.02
C GLY A 86 8.21 -14.13 -18.22
N ARG A 87 7.61 -15.14 -18.85
CA ARG A 87 7.05 -16.36 -18.23
C ARG A 87 5.91 -16.28 -17.22
N SER A 88 5.41 -15.13 -16.78
CA SER A 88 4.15 -15.10 -16.02
C SER A 88 3.34 -13.85 -16.30
N VAL A 89 2.57 -13.90 -17.39
CA VAL A 89 1.42 -13.00 -17.51
C VAL A 89 0.37 -13.57 -16.57
N LEU A 90 0.35 -13.17 -15.30
CA LEU A 90 -0.81 -13.40 -14.45
C LEU A 90 -2.03 -12.98 -15.27
N LYS A 91 -3.00 -13.86 -15.44
CA LYS A 91 -4.18 -13.49 -16.23
C LYS A 91 -4.84 -12.34 -15.50
N LEU A 92 -5.42 -11.40 -16.25
CA LEU A 92 -6.13 -10.27 -15.66
C LEU A 92 -7.17 -10.72 -14.61
N GLY A 93 -7.81 -11.87 -14.85
CA GLY A 93 -8.72 -12.50 -13.89
C GLY A 93 -8.06 -12.90 -12.57
N ASP A 94 -6.84 -13.43 -12.60
CA ASP A 94 -6.08 -13.80 -11.39
C ASP A 94 -5.71 -12.55 -10.59
N VAL A 95 -5.26 -11.49 -11.28
CA VAL A 95 -4.95 -10.19 -10.66
C VAL A 95 -6.20 -9.59 -10.00
N ALA A 96 -7.35 -9.63 -10.69
CA ALA A 96 -8.62 -9.14 -10.15
C ALA A 96 -9.08 -9.94 -8.92
N ASN A 97 -8.95 -11.28 -8.94
CA ASN A 97 -9.28 -12.14 -7.81
C ASN A 97 -8.35 -11.88 -6.62
N ASN A 98 -7.05 -11.69 -6.86
CA ASN A 98 -6.08 -11.36 -5.83
C ASN A 98 -6.39 -10.01 -5.18
N LEU A 99 -6.75 -9.00 -5.98
CA LEU A 99 -7.18 -7.69 -5.47
C LEU A 99 -8.44 -7.83 -4.60
N LEU A 100 -9.44 -8.60 -5.05
CA LEU A 100 -10.67 -8.82 -4.30
C LEU A 100 -10.40 -9.52 -2.96
N ALA A 101 -9.56 -10.56 -2.96
CA ALA A 101 -9.16 -11.28 -1.74
C ALA A 101 -8.42 -10.36 -0.76
N ALA A 102 -7.50 -9.54 -1.27
CA ALA A 102 -6.73 -8.59 -0.49
C ALA A 102 -7.61 -7.51 0.15
N ILE A 103 -8.59 -6.97 -0.59
CA ILE A 103 -9.56 -6.01 -0.05
C ILE A 103 -10.44 -6.63 1.04
N ARG A 104 -10.86 -7.89 0.87
CA ARG A 104 -11.64 -8.62 1.89
C ARG A 104 -10.84 -8.76 3.20
N SER A 105 -9.57 -9.16 3.11
CA SER A 105 -8.68 -9.27 4.27
C SER A 105 -8.59 -7.98 5.08
N ILE A 106 -8.42 -6.82 4.42
CA ILE A 106 -8.36 -5.52 5.11
C ILE A 106 -9.68 -5.17 5.80
N ARG A 107 -10.82 -5.55 5.21
CA ARG A 107 -12.13 -5.28 5.81
C ARG A 107 -12.37 -6.17 7.03
N ASP A 108 -11.91 -7.42 6.98
CA ASP A 108 -12.09 -8.40 8.04
C ASP A 108 -11.16 -8.14 9.23
N GLU A 109 -9.97 -7.57 9.04
CA GLU A 109 -9.10 -7.11 10.15
C GLU A 109 -9.83 -6.12 11.09
N LYS A 110 -10.80 -5.36 10.56
CA LYS A 110 -11.64 -4.44 11.35
C LYS A 110 -12.68 -5.16 12.21
N VAL A 111 -12.98 -6.43 11.93
CA VAL A 111 -13.97 -7.26 12.64
C VAL A 111 -13.32 -8.03 13.78
N PHE A 112 -12.07 -8.49 13.60
CA PHE A 112 -11.34 -9.21 14.66
C PHE A 112 -10.89 -8.31 15.82
N SER A 113 -10.60 -7.03 15.56
CA SER A 113 -10.24 -6.07 16.62
C SER A 113 -11.40 -5.72 17.58
N LEU A 114 -12.61 -6.25 17.37
CA LEU A 114 -13.80 -5.99 18.19
C LEU A 114 -14.26 -7.21 19.01
N HIS A 115 -13.61 -8.38 18.90
CA HIS A 115 -14.05 -9.62 19.56
C HIS A 115 -13.14 -10.10 20.72
N ASP A 116 -12.06 -9.38 21.04
CA ASP A 116 -11.11 -9.77 22.10
C ASP A 116 -11.36 -9.11 23.47
N GLU A 117 -12.53 -8.50 23.68
CA GLU A 117 -12.92 -7.94 24.98
C GLU A 117 -14.27 -8.49 25.42
N TRP A 118 -14.36 -9.77 25.86
CA TRP A 118 -15.24 -10.28 26.93
C TRP A 118 -14.81 -11.69 27.36
#